data_AF-A0A7S4NSB6-F1
#
_entry.id   AF-A0A7S4NSB6-F1
#
_cell.length_a   1.000
_cell.length_b   1.000
_cell.length_c   1.000
_cell.angle_alpha   90.00
_cell.angle_beta   90.00
_cell.angle_gamma   90.00
#
_symmetry.space_group_name_H-M   'P 1'
#
loop_
_entity.id
_entity.type
_entity.pdbx_description
1 polymer ?
#
loop_
_entity_poly.entity_id
_entity_poly.type
_entity_poly.pdbx_seq_one_letter_code
_entity_poly.pdbx_strand_id
1 'polypeptide(L)'
;GDKKDPAFFDYFLEKMILPYFLSLLRSPRNDRDIKIQIMQTLSIMLENFTSQTSIYYMLSNNYMNDMIQFNFDFSDEEILAYYISLLKSLALRLDTNTLQFFFNREAGRFPLFLEAVKFFNHRDHMVRTTVRTLTLSVCKLDDGNLRDF
;
A
#
# COMPACT_ATOMS: atom_id res chain seq x y z
N GLY A 1 -7.04 -15.68 3.93
CA GLY A 1 -5.63 -15.33 4.15
C GLY A 1 -5.00 -16.34 5.08
N ASP A 2 -3.70 -16.21 5.32
CA ASP A 2 -2.93 -17.08 6.22
C ASP A 2 -3.54 -17.21 7.63
N LYS A 3 -4.29 -16.20 8.09
CA LYS A 3 -5.10 -16.22 9.32
C LYS A 3 -6.03 -17.43 9.43
N LYS A 4 -6.50 -17.98 8.32
CA LYS A 4 -7.41 -19.15 8.27
C LYS A 4 -6.75 -20.37 7.65
N ASP A 5 -5.84 -20.18 6.70
CA ASP A 5 -5.16 -21.25 5.99
C ASP A 5 -3.77 -20.78 5.55
N PRO A 6 -2.69 -21.20 6.25
CA PRO A 6 -1.32 -20.90 5.89
C PRO A 6 -0.95 -21.29 4.45
N ALA A 7 -1.55 -22.36 3.89
CA ALA A 7 -1.25 -22.83 2.54
C ALA A 7 -1.65 -21.80 1.46
N PHE A 8 -2.58 -20.89 1.76
CA PHE A 8 -2.91 -19.78 0.86
C PHE A 8 -1.68 -18.89 0.60
N PHE A 9 -0.87 -18.64 1.63
CA PHE A 9 0.32 -17.82 1.47
C PHE A 9 1.40 -18.54 0.67
N ASP A 10 1.59 -19.84 0.88
CA ASP A 10 2.53 -20.65 0.09
C ASP A 10 2.15 -20.62 -1.41
N TYR A 11 0.86 -20.79 -1.73
CA TYR A 11 0.38 -20.67 -3.10
C TYR A 11 0.61 -19.26 -3.68
N PHE A 12 0.37 -18.22 -2.89
CA PHE A 12 0.61 -16.84 -3.30
C PHE A 12 2.09 -16.59 -3.67
N LEU A 13 3.00 -17.18 -2.91
CA LEU A 13 4.44 -17.16 -3.20
C LEU A 13 4.76 -17.92 -4.48
N GLU A 14 4.33 -19.18 -4.58
CA GLU A 14 4.60 -20.05 -5.74
C GLU A 14 4.12 -19.43 -7.06
N LYS A 15 3.01 -18.70 -7.03
CA LYS A 15 2.43 -18.06 -8.22
C LYS A 15 2.97 -16.67 -8.52
N MET A 16 3.91 -16.15 -7.73
CA MET A 16 4.53 -14.84 -8.00
C MET A 16 3.48 -13.74 -8.19
N ILE A 17 2.46 -13.73 -7.31
CA ILE A 17 1.22 -12.94 -7.50
C ILE A 17 1.49 -11.43 -7.52
N LEU A 18 2.39 -10.92 -6.66
CA LEU A 18 2.72 -9.49 -6.63
C LEU A 18 3.34 -8.98 -7.95
N PRO A 19 4.42 -9.60 -8.47
CA PRO A 19 4.94 -9.23 -9.79
C PRO A 19 3.89 -9.36 -10.89
N TYR A 20 3.05 -10.39 -10.83
CA TYR A 20 1.95 -10.56 -11.80
C TYR A 20 0.95 -9.41 -11.75
N PHE A 21 0.47 -9.00 -10.55
CA PHE A 21 -0.41 -7.84 -10.40
C PHE A 21 0.23 -6.56 -10.93
N LEU A 22 1.52 -6.34 -10.65
CA LEU A 22 2.21 -5.16 -11.17
C LEU A 22 2.31 -5.17 -12.71
N SER A 23 2.52 -6.34 -13.32
CA SER A 23 2.50 -6.50 -14.78
C SER A 23 1.11 -6.21 -15.38
N LEU A 24 0.04 -6.58 -14.69
CA LEU A 24 -1.33 -6.29 -15.10
C LEU A 24 -1.63 -4.79 -15.04
N LEU A 25 -1.19 -4.10 -13.97
CA LEU A 25 -1.33 -2.65 -13.86
C LEU A 25 -0.59 -1.91 -14.99
N ARG A 26 0.61 -2.39 -15.36
CA ARG A 26 1.42 -1.83 -16.44
C ARG A 26 0.98 -2.27 -17.84
N SER A 27 -0.07 -3.07 -17.95
CA SER A 27 -0.57 -3.56 -19.24
C SER A 27 -1.05 -2.39 -20.12
N PRO A 28 -0.73 -2.39 -21.44
CA PRO A 28 -1.18 -1.35 -22.36
C PRO A 28 -2.70 -1.22 -22.47
N ARG A 29 -3.45 -2.25 -22.06
CA ARG A 29 -4.93 -2.25 -22.08
C ARG A 29 -5.53 -1.19 -21.17
N ASN A 30 -4.79 -0.75 -20.14
CA ASN A 30 -5.19 0.31 -19.21
C ASN A 30 -6.59 0.09 -18.59
N ASP A 31 -6.92 -1.16 -18.28
CA ASP A 31 -8.26 -1.58 -17.88
C ASP A 31 -8.59 -1.10 -16.46
N ARG A 32 -9.71 -0.39 -16.35
CA ARG A 32 -10.22 0.20 -15.10
C ARG A 32 -10.54 -0.86 -14.05
N ASP A 33 -11.25 -1.91 -14.44
CA ASP A 33 -11.77 -2.91 -13.51
C ASP A 33 -10.63 -3.79 -12.97
N ILE A 34 -9.62 -4.04 -13.80
CA ILE A 34 -8.39 -4.71 -13.35
C ILE A 34 -7.69 -3.90 -12.25
N LYS A 35 -7.56 -2.58 -12.42
CA LYS A 35 -6.92 -1.71 -11.41
C LYS A 35 -7.68 -1.74 -10.08
N ILE A 36 -9.00 -1.59 -10.15
CA ILE A 36 -9.88 -1.65 -8.98
C ILE A 36 -9.74 -2.99 -8.28
N GLN A 37 -9.84 -4.09 -9.03
CA GLN A 37 -9.77 -5.44 -8.47
C GLN A 37 -8.41 -5.69 -7.79
N ILE A 38 -7.31 -5.22 -8.37
CA ILE A 38 -5.97 -5.35 -7.78
C ILE A 38 -5.91 -4.58 -6.46
N MET A 39 -6.29 -3.30 -6.44
CA MET A 39 -6.26 -2.48 -5.21
C MET A 39 -7.13 -3.07 -4.10
N GLN A 40 -8.33 -3.53 -4.44
CA GLN A 40 -9.24 -4.17 -3.50
C GLN A 40 -8.65 -5.48 -2.96
N THR A 41 -8.12 -6.34 -3.84
CA THR A 41 -7.53 -7.62 -3.47
C THR A 41 -6.33 -7.44 -2.54
N LEU A 42 -5.44 -6.49 -2.86
CA LEU A 42 -4.29 -6.14 -2.02
C LEU A 42 -4.70 -5.62 -0.66
N SER A 43 -5.73 -4.77 -0.59
CA SER A 43 -6.27 -4.25 0.68
C SER A 43 -6.79 -5.39 1.57
N ILE A 44 -7.56 -6.32 0.99
CA ILE A 44 -8.08 -7.50 1.68
C ILE A 44 -6.94 -8.43 2.13
N MET A 45 -5.93 -8.65 1.29
CA MET A 45 -4.76 -9.46 1.66
C MET A 45 -4.01 -8.84 2.83
N LEU A 46 -3.73 -7.53 2.77
CA LEU A 46 -3.08 -6.80 3.84
C LEU A 46 -3.87 -6.85 5.14
N GLU A 47 -5.20 -6.84 5.11
CA GLU A 47 -6.02 -6.95 6.34
C GLU A 47 -6.06 -8.38 6.89
N ASN A 48 -6.02 -9.37 6.02
CA ASN A 48 -6.12 -10.78 6.42
C ASN A 48 -4.79 -11.45 6.71
N PHE A 49 -3.67 -10.86 6.30
CA PHE A 49 -2.34 -11.37 6.63
C PHE A 49 -1.99 -11.11 8.08
N THR A 50 -1.64 -12.18 8.80
CA THR A 50 -1.33 -12.10 10.23
C THR A 50 0.06 -12.60 10.59
N SER A 51 0.66 -13.50 9.79
CA SER A 51 2.01 -13.96 10.08
C SER A 51 3.04 -12.86 9.73
N GLN A 52 4.08 -12.75 10.55
CA GLN A 52 5.18 -11.82 10.30
C GLN A 52 5.83 -12.10 8.93
N THR A 53 6.03 -13.37 8.59
CA THR A 53 6.58 -13.79 7.29
C THR A 53 5.73 -13.28 6.12
N SER A 54 4.40 -13.44 6.20
CA SER A 54 3.48 -12.98 5.15
C SER A 54 3.51 -11.47 4.98
N ILE A 55 3.47 -10.74 6.09
CA ILE A 55 3.52 -9.27 6.09
C ILE A 55 4.86 -8.81 5.53
N TYR A 56 5.97 -9.39 5.98
CA TYR A 56 7.31 -8.97 5.55
C TYR A 56 7.52 -9.26 4.07
N TYR A 57 7.08 -10.42 3.58
CA TYR A 57 7.11 -10.69 2.15
C TYR A 57 6.30 -9.66 1.36
N MET A 58 5.09 -9.34 1.81
CA MET A 58 4.22 -8.38 1.13
C MET A 58 4.88 -7.01 0.99
N LEU A 59 5.63 -6.57 2.00
CA LEU A 59 6.16 -5.20 2.09
C LEU A 59 7.60 -5.05 1.58
N SER A 60 8.46 -6.04 1.79
CA SER A 60 9.93 -5.91 1.65
C SER A 60 10.47 -5.94 0.22
N ASN A 61 9.66 -6.36 -0.76
CA ASN A 61 10.10 -6.57 -2.16
C ASN A 61 9.81 -5.37 -3.10
N ASN A 62 9.45 -4.22 -2.53
CA ASN A 62 9.16 -2.96 -3.22
C ASN A 62 7.96 -2.99 -4.20
N TYR A 63 7.29 -4.13 -4.42
CA TYR A 63 6.12 -4.19 -5.30
C TYR A 63 4.99 -3.30 -4.81
N MET A 64 4.77 -3.21 -3.49
CA MET A 64 3.73 -2.32 -2.93
C MET A 64 4.05 -0.84 -3.18
N ASN A 65 5.31 -0.43 -3.07
CA ASN A 65 5.73 0.94 -3.41
C ASN A 65 5.50 1.21 -4.90
N ASP A 66 5.91 0.30 -5.77
CA ASP A 66 5.68 0.41 -7.21
C ASP A 66 4.18 0.49 -7.56
N MET A 67 3.33 -0.26 -6.87
CA MET A 67 1.88 -0.27 -7.08
C MET A 67 1.22 1.03 -6.65
N ILE A 68 1.54 1.57 -5.47
CA ILE A 68 0.94 2.83 -5.01
C ILE A 68 1.45 4.04 -5.81
N GLN A 69 2.65 3.96 -6.38
CA GLN A 69 3.20 4.99 -7.25
C GLN A 69 2.73 4.89 -8.71
N PHE A 70 1.89 3.90 -9.04
CA PHE A 70 1.30 3.80 -10.37
C PHE A 70 0.41 5.01 -10.67
N ASN A 71 0.40 5.45 -11.94
CA ASN A 71 -0.38 6.61 -12.37
C ASN A 71 -1.86 6.24 -12.57
N PHE A 72 -2.62 6.27 -11.48
CA PHE A 72 -4.07 6.06 -11.50
C PHE A 72 -4.81 7.32 -11.95
N ASP A 73 -5.96 7.13 -12.61
CA ASP A 73 -6.86 8.22 -12.95
C ASP A 73 -7.79 8.52 -11.76
N PHE A 74 -7.42 9.53 -10.97
CA PHE A 74 -8.19 9.95 -9.79
C PHE A 74 -9.38 10.86 -10.13
N SER A 75 -9.65 11.14 -11.41
CA SER A 75 -10.94 11.74 -11.80
C SER A 75 -12.09 10.74 -11.63
N ASP A 76 -11.76 9.45 -11.63
CA ASP A 76 -12.65 8.36 -11.27
C ASP A 76 -12.71 8.19 -9.75
N GLU A 77 -13.87 8.53 -9.17
CA GLU A 77 -14.07 8.51 -7.72
C GLU A 77 -13.98 7.09 -7.13
N GLU A 78 -14.29 6.06 -7.91
CA GLU A 78 -14.19 4.67 -7.43
C GLU A 78 -12.73 4.23 -7.37
N ILE A 79 -11.92 4.54 -8.39
CA ILE A 79 -10.46 4.32 -8.36
C ILE A 79 -9.86 5.05 -7.15
N LEU A 80 -10.23 6.31 -6.94
CA LEU A 80 -9.75 7.08 -5.79
C LEU A 80 -10.14 6.41 -4.47
N ALA A 81 -11.39 5.94 -4.33
CA ALA A 81 -11.86 5.29 -3.10
C ALA A 81 -11.04 4.03 -2.78
N TYR A 82 -10.83 3.14 -3.76
CA TYR A 82 -10.02 1.94 -3.57
C TYR A 82 -8.54 2.25 -3.33
N TYR A 83 -8.01 3.29 -3.97
CA TYR A 83 -6.64 3.74 -3.76
C TYR A 83 -6.43 4.25 -2.32
N ILE A 84 -7.33 5.11 -1.82
CA ILE A 84 -7.28 5.62 -0.44
C ILE A 84 -7.44 4.46 0.57
N SER A 85 -8.29 3.48 0.26
CA SER A 85 -8.40 2.26 1.06
C SER A 85 -7.08 1.48 1.11
N LEU A 86 -6.41 1.30 -0.03
CA LEU A 86 -5.13 0.61 -0.09
C LEU A 86 -4.05 1.34 0.72
N LEU A 87 -3.94 2.67 0.58
CA LEU A 87 -2.99 3.46 1.39
C LEU A 87 -3.27 3.31 2.88
N LYS A 88 -4.54 3.29 3.29
CA LYS A 88 -4.94 3.05 4.68
C LYS A 88 -4.52 1.66 5.14
N SER A 89 -4.79 0.61 4.36
CA SER A 89 -4.41 -0.76 4.72
C SER A 89 -2.89 -0.93 4.85
N LEU A 90 -2.09 -0.23 4.03
CA LEU A 90 -0.62 -0.18 4.16
C LEU A 90 -0.18 0.58 5.42
N ALA A 91 -0.79 1.73 5.69
CA ALA A 91 -0.48 2.54 6.87
C ALA A 91 -0.75 1.80 8.19
N LEU A 92 -1.77 0.95 8.22
CA LEU A 92 -2.06 0.08 9.37
C LEU A 92 -1.01 -1.02 9.60
N ARG A 93 -0.14 -1.27 8.62
CA ARG A 93 0.98 -2.21 8.73
C ARG A 93 2.31 -1.53 9.04
N LEU A 94 2.32 -0.20 9.22
CA LEU A 94 3.52 0.52 9.64
C LEU A 94 3.77 0.33 11.14
N ASP A 95 4.97 -0.11 11.46
CA ASP A 95 5.57 -0.12 12.78
C ASP A 95 7.08 0.12 12.67
N THR A 96 7.80 0.11 13.80
CA THR A 96 9.24 0.34 13.85
C THR A 96 10.07 -0.67 13.04
N ASN A 97 9.53 -1.84 12.72
CA ASN A 97 10.21 -2.88 11.95
C ASN A 97 9.83 -2.87 10.46
N THR A 98 8.64 -2.39 10.10
CA THR A 98 8.15 -2.38 8.71
C THR A 98 8.36 -1.03 8.01
N LEU A 99 8.57 0.05 8.75
CA LEU A 99 8.81 1.39 8.23
C LEU A 99 9.91 1.42 7.14
N GLN A 100 11.01 0.72 7.38
CA GLN A 100 12.16 0.66 6.47
C GLN A 100 11.80 0.11 5.07
N PHE A 101 10.69 -0.63 4.91
CA PHE A 101 10.24 -1.12 3.61
C PHE A 101 9.58 -0.04 2.76
N PHE A 102 9.14 1.05 3.38
CA PHE A 102 8.56 2.19 2.69
C PHE A 102 9.46 3.43 2.72
N PHE A 103 10.52 3.45 3.53
CA PHE A 103 11.41 4.60 3.62
C PHE A 103 12.78 4.29 3.03
N ASN A 104 13.08 4.91 1.89
CA ASN A 104 14.42 4.91 1.32
C ASN A 104 15.20 6.10 1.88
N ARG A 105 16.12 5.82 2.81
CA ARG A 105 16.94 6.83 3.47
C ARG A 105 17.92 7.52 2.53
N GLU A 106 18.56 6.78 1.63
CA GLU A 106 19.56 7.33 0.70
C GLU A 106 18.92 8.34 -0.25
N ALA A 107 17.69 8.07 -0.70
CA ALA A 107 16.94 8.96 -1.58
C ALA A 107 16.11 10.00 -0.81
N GLY A 108 15.98 9.89 0.52
CA GLY A 108 15.05 10.68 1.33
C GLY A 108 13.61 10.56 0.82
N ARG A 109 13.16 9.34 0.49
CA ARG A 109 11.83 9.11 -0.11
C ARG A 109 11.00 8.15 0.73
N PHE A 110 9.77 8.57 1.00
CA PHE A 110 8.76 7.74 1.65
C PHE A 110 7.52 7.64 0.74
N PRO A 111 7.45 6.70 -0.22
CA PRO A 111 6.36 6.64 -1.20
C PRO A 111 4.97 6.65 -0.58
N LEU A 112 4.72 5.84 0.46
CA LEU A 112 3.41 5.78 1.11
C LEU A 112 2.99 7.15 1.70
N PHE A 113 3.91 7.87 2.34
CA PHE A 113 3.63 9.20 2.85
C PHE A 113 3.43 10.22 1.72
N LEU A 114 4.33 10.24 0.74
CA LEU A 114 4.29 11.15 -0.41
C LEU A 114 3.01 10.98 -1.24
N GLU A 115 2.57 9.75 -1.45
CA GLU A 115 1.32 9.46 -2.15
C GLU A 115 0.10 9.91 -1.35
N ALA A 116 0.10 9.72 -0.02
CA ALA A 116 -1.01 10.14 0.83
C ALA A 116 -1.18 11.67 0.89
N VAL A 117 -0.07 12.43 1.02
CA VAL A 117 -0.14 13.89 1.18
C VAL A 117 -0.66 14.61 -0.07
N LYS A 118 -0.63 13.99 -1.25
CA LYS A 118 -1.28 14.52 -2.47
C LYS A 118 -2.77 14.82 -2.25
N PHE A 119 -3.41 14.10 -1.33
CA PHE A 119 -4.84 14.20 -1.04
C PHE A 119 -5.15 14.97 0.26
N PHE A 120 -4.16 15.64 0.87
CA PHE A 120 -4.33 16.33 2.15
C PHE A 120 -5.46 17.38 2.15
N ASN A 121 -5.59 18.12 1.04
CA ASN A 121 -6.63 19.14 0.83
C ASN A 121 -7.75 18.67 -0.12
N HIS A 122 -7.99 17.36 -0.24
CA HIS A 122 -9.03 16.83 -1.11
C HIS A 122 -10.43 17.35 -0.72
N ARG A 123 -11.34 17.53 -1.67
CA ARG A 123 -12.71 18.06 -1.42
C ARG A 123 -13.55 17.16 -0.52
N ASP A 124 -13.36 15.85 -0.63
CA ASP A 124 -14.06 14.85 0.15
C ASP A 124 -13.53 14.78 1.59
N HIS A 125 -14.44 14.87 2.58
CA HIS A 125 -14.09 14.84 4.00
C HIS A 125 -13.50 13.51 4.46
N MET A 126 -14.02 12.38 3.96
CA MET A 126 -13.56 11.03 4.31
C MET A 126 -12.15 10.78 3.78
N VAL A 127 -11.85 11.25 2.56
CA VAL A 127 -10.49 11.21 2.01
C VAL A 127 -9.52 11.98 2.92
N ARG A 128 -9.85 13.24 3.27
CA ARG A 128 -9.00 14.04 4.18
C ARG A 128 -8.83 13.37 5.55
N THR A 129 -9.89 12.79 6.10
CA THR A 129 -9.84 12.10 7.40
C THR A 129 -8.89 10.90 7.36
N THR A 130 -8.96 10.12 6.28
CA THR A 130 -8.07 8.97 6.08
C THR A 130 -6.62 9.40 5.94
N VAL A 131 -6.35 10.42 5.10
CA VAL A 131 -5.00 10.95 4.89
C VAL A 131 -4.40 11.49 6.19
N ARG A 132 -5.17 12.27 6.97
CA ARG A 132 -4.72 12.77 8.28
C ARG A 132 -4.42 11.64 9.26
N THR A 133 -5.24 10.60 9.26
CA THR A 133 -5.00 9.43 10.12
C THR A 133 -3.71 8.73 9.73
N LEU A 134 -3.45 8.55 8.42
CA LEU A 134 -2.19 8.00 7.90
C LEU A 134 -1.00 8.87 8.30
N THR A 135 -1.08 10.19 8.08
CA THR A 135 -0.03 11.14 8.50
C THR A 135 0.26 11.01 9.99
N LEU A 136 -0.76 10.97 10.84
CA LEU A 136 -0.58 10.78 12.28
C LEU A 136 0.03 9.42 12.63
N SER A 137 -0.34 8.34 11.92
CA SER A 137 0.29 7.02 12.12
C SER A 137 1.78 7.07 11.83
N VAL A 138 2.20 7.78 10.77
CA VAL A 138 3.62 7.99 10.47
C VAL A 138 4.32 8.82 11.55
N CYS A 139 3.73 9.96 11.95
CA CYS A 139 4.34 10.83 12.98
C CYS A 139 4.44 10.19 14.37
N LYS A 140 3.62 9.17 14.66
CA LYS A 140 3.67 8.43 15.93
C LYS A 140 4.81 7.42 16.00
N LEU A 141 5.40 7.06 14.87
CA LEU A 141 6.54 6.14 14.84
C LEU A 141 7.74 6.88 15.41
N ASP A 142 8.16 6.48 16.61
CA ASP A 142 9.34 7.03 17.26
C ASP A 142 10.61 6.45 16.64
N ASP A 143 10.89 6.83 15.40
CA ASP A 143 12.06 6.40 14.65
C ASP A 143 13.01 7.58 14.42
N GLY A 144 14.24 7.46 14.91
CA GLY A 144 15.26 8.48 14.74
C GLY A 144 15.51 8.83 13.26
N ASN A 145 15.33 7.87 12.35
CA ASN A 145 15.53 8.09 10.92
C ASN A 145 14.37 8.87 10.27
N LEU A 146 13.15 8.83 10.84
CA LEU A 146 12.03 9.68 10.42
C LEU A 146 12.15 11.11 10.94
N ARG A 147 12.83 11.33 12.07
CA ARG A 147 13.01 12.67 12.65
C ARG A 147 13.94 13.56 11.82
N ASP A 148 14.81 12.95 11.02
CA ASP A 148 15.73 13.64 10.10
C ASP A 148 15.15 13.83 8.68
N PHE A 149 13.94 13.32 8.42
CA PHE A 149 13.20 13.44 7.15
C PHE A 149 12.23 14.63 7.18
#